data_AF-A0A6J6Q5N7-F1
#
_entry.id   AF-A0A6J6Q5N7-F1
#
_cell.length_a   1.000
_cell.length_b   1.000
_cell.length_c   1.000
_cell.angle_alpha   90.00
_cell.angle_beta   90.00
_cell.angle_gamma   90.00
#
_symmetry.space_group_name_H-M   'P 1'
#
loop_
_entity.id
_entity.type
_entity.pdbx_description
1 polymer ?
#
loop_
_entity_poly.entity_id
_entity_poly.type
_entity_poly.pdbx_seq_one_letter_code
_entity_poly.pdbx_strand_id
1 'polypeptide(L)' 'MTVESTGQERGTPRLFALIENSPKTGGSPTVWAWPQMTEFLKVASQPVQGPWPAHQEPRPNPDADSMPVAVKDNKSK' A
#
# COMPACT_ATOMS: atom_id res chain seq x y z
N MET A 1 0.99 20.76 8.99
CA MET A 1 2.16 20.76 8.08
C MET A 1 2.22 19.39 7.46
N THR A 2 1.83 19.26 6.20
CA THR A 2 1.95 18.00 5.45
C THR A 2 3.42 17.73 5.21
N VAL A 3 3.90 16.54 5.58
CA VAL A 3 5.28 16.11 5.28
C VAL A 3 5.34 15.83 3.79
N GLU A 4 5.80 16.80 3.01
CA GLU A 4 6.14 16.61 1.60
C GLU A 4 7.44 15.78 1.50
N SER A 5 7.54 14.96 0.46
CA SER A 5 8.74 14.15 0.15
C SER A 5 9.99 15.03 0.13
N THR A 6 11.09 14.58 0.75
CA THR A 6 12.40 15.26 0.72
C THR A 6 13.11 15.18 -0.64
N GLY A 7 12.48 14.58 -1.66
CA GLY A 7 13.01 14.50 -3.02
C GLY A 7 14.12 13.47 -3.23
N GLN A 8 14.46 12.66 -2.21
CA GLN A 8 15.41 11.55 -2.32
C GLN A 8 14.85 10.37 -3.16
N GLU A 9 13.53 10.24 -3.22
CA GLU A 9 12.82 9.20 -3.98
C GLU A 9 12.24 9.79 -5.27
N ARG A 10 12.49 9.14 -6.42
CA ARG A 10 11.92 9.55 -7.72
C ARG A 10 10.46 9.09 -7.80
N GLY A 11 9.50 10.03 -7.78
CA GLY A 11 8.06 9.76 -7.88
C GLY A 11 7.32 9.90 -6.55
N THR A 12 6.28 9.08 -6.32
CA THR A 12 5.55 9.06 -5.05
C THR A 12 6.41 8.43 -3.96
N PRO A 13 6.72 9.14 -2.85
CA PRO A 13 7.50 8.57 -1.76
C PRO A 13 6.79 7.36 -1.17
N ARG A 14 7.58 6.36 -0.77
CA ARG A 14 7.05 5.20 -0.06
C ARG A 14 6.60 5.62 1.33
N LEU A 15 5.53 5.00 1.83
CA LEU A 15 4.87 5.43 3.07
C LEU A 15 5.83 5.50 4.27
N PHE A 16 6.80 4.58 4.37
CA PHE A 16 7.80 4.59 5.44
C PHE A 16 8.71 5.83 5.40
N ALA A 17 9.11 6.29 4.22
CA ALA A 17 9.98 7.48 4.06
C ALA A 17 9.32 8.76 4.61
N LEU A 18 7.99 8.83 4.58
CA LEU A 18 7.22 9.95 5.14
C LEU A 18 7.29 10.01 6.67
N ILE A 19 7.42 8.86 7.33
CA ILE A 19 7.39 8.75 8.79
C ILE A 19 8.76 8.53 9.42
N GLU A 20 9.78 8.19 8.63
CA GLU A 20 11.11 7.81 9.10
C GLU A 20 11.74 8.86 10.04
N ASN A 21 11.59 10.14 9.70
CA ASN A 21 12.13 11.26 10.47
C ASN A 21 11.09 11.93 11.39
N SER A 22 9.94 11.30 11.59
CA SER A 22 8.90 11.85 12.47
C SER A 22 9.32 11.76 13.95
N PRO A 23 8.93 12.73 14.80
CA PRO A 23 9.25 12.70 16.23
C PRO A 23 8.75 11.43 16.92
N LYS A 24 9.60 10.86 17.78
CA LYS A 24 9.25 9.64 18.54
C LYS A 24 8.41 9.91 19.79
N THR A 25 8.41 11.15 20.26
CA THR A 25 7.71 11.59 21.47
C THR A 25 6.67 12.66 21.15
N GLY A 26 5.64 12.79 22.01
CA GLY A 26 4.56 13.76 21.86
C GLY A 26 3.51 13.62 22.96
N GLY A 27 2.50 14.49 22.97
CA GLY A 27 1.39 14.46 23.94
C GLY A 27 0.38 13.33 23.73
N SER A 28 0.61 12.48 22.74
CA SER A 28 -0.18 11.28 22.42
C SER A 28 0.75 10.22 21.84
N PRO A 29 0.36 8.93 21.86
CA PRO A 29 1.13 7.87 21.23
C PRO A 29 1.47 8.23 19.77
N THR A 30 2.76 8.25 19.47
CA THR A 30 3.26 8.51 18.12
C THR A 30 3.14 7.24 17.27
N VAL A 31 3.33 7.34 15.95
CA VAL A 31 3.32 6.18 15.04
C VAL A 31 4.26 5.05 15.49
N TRP A 32 5.30 5.41 16.24
CA TRP A 32 6.29 4.51 16.82
C TRP A 32 5.77 3.61 17.95
N ALA A 33 4.58 3.88 18.47
CA ALA A 33 3.90 3.00 19.42
C ALA A 33 3.35 1.71 18.76
N TRP A 34 3.34 1.63 17.43
CA TRP A 34 2.88 0.47 16.65
C TRP A 34 4.01 -0.15 15.83
N PRO A 35 4.96 -0.86 16.47
CA PRO A 35 6.13 -1.40 15.78
C PRO A 35 5.76 -2.36 14.64
N GLN A 36 4.68 -3.12 14.76
CA GLN A 36 4.22 -4.02 13.70
C GLN A 36 3.85 -3.26 12.42
N MET A 37 3.26 -2.07 12.55
CA MET A 37 2.96 -1.21 11.40
C MET A 37 4.21 -0.58 10.83
N THR A 38 5.08 0.01 11.66
CA THR A 38 6.29 0.68 11.17
C THR A 38 7.25 -0.30 10.50
N GLU A 39 7.42 -1.50 11.05
CA GLU A 39 8.26 -2.55 10.45
C GLU A 39 7.66 -3.09 9.16
N PHE A 40 6.34 -3.32 9.13
CA PHE A 40 5.65 -3.71 7.88
C PHE A 40 5.88 -2.68 6.78
N LEU A 41 5.67 -1.39 7.09
CA LEU A 41 5.85 -0.31 6.13
C LEU A 41 7.28 -0.20 5.64
N LYS A 42 8.27 -0.45 6.51
CA LYS A 42 9.70 -0.46 6.17
C LYS A 42 10.07 -1.59 5.19
N VAL A 43 9.46 -2.77 5.36
CA VAL A 43 9.65 -3.91 4.44
C VAL A 43 8.90 -3.69 3.13
N ALA A 44 7.65 -3.26 3.20
CA ALA A 44 6.82 -2.95 2.03
C ALA A 44 7.42 -1.78 1.21
N SER A 45 8.20 -0.90 1.86
CA SER A 45 8.94 0.14 1.18
C SER A 45 10.26 -0.33 0.56
N GLN A 46 10.63 -1.61 0.59
CA GLN A 46 11.81 -2.07 -0.15
C GLN A 46 11.52 -2.14 -1.65
N PRO A 47 12.46 -1.74 -2.54
CA PRO A 47 12.28 -1.94 -3.96
C PRO A 47 12.03 -3.40 -4.24
N VAL A 48 11.02 -3.69 -5.06
CA VAL A 48 10.76 -5.06 -5.47
C VAL A 48 11.99 -5.53 -6.23
N GLN A 49 12.52 -6.69 -5.85
CA GLN A 49 13.68 -7.24 -6.51
C GLN A 49 13.31 -7.67 -7.93
N GLY A 50 14.04 -7.13 -8.91
CA GLY A 50 13.85 -7.41 -10.33
C GLY A 50 12.96 -6.39 -11.04
N PRO A 51 12.90 -6.45 -12.38
CA PRO A 51 11.89 -5.70 -13.12
C PRO A 51 10.53 -6.18 -12.63
N TRP A 52 9.77 -5.29 -11.99
CA TRP A 52 8.34 -5.48 -11.88
C TRP A 52 7.83 -5.83 -13.28
N PRO A 53 6.97 -6.86 -13.47
CA PRO A 53 6.48 -7.22 -14.79
C PRO A 53 6.05 -5.94 -15.49
N ALA A 54 6.69 -5.64 -16.63
CA ALA A 54 6.45 -4.42 -17.39
C ALA A 54 4.94 -4.34 -17.56
N HIS A 55 4.33 -3.32 -16.94
CA HIS A 55 2.90 -3.09 -16.79
C HIS A 55 2.06 -4.34 -17.02
N GLN A 56 1.58 -5.00 -15.94
CA GLN A 56 0.51 -6.00 -16.04
C GLN A 56 -0.40 -5.56 -17.18
N GLU A 57 -0.42 -6.33 -18.28
CA GLU A 57 -1.16 -5.91 -19.47
C GLU A 57 -2.55 -5.50 -18.99
N PRO A 58 -3.11 -4.38 -19.51
CA PRO A 58 -4.44 -3.95 -19.12
C PRO A 58 -5.33 -5.19 -19.11
N ARG A 59 -5.97 -5.46 -17.97
CA ARG A 59 -6.84 -6.63 -17.85
C ARG A 59 -7.76 -6.61 -19.09
N PRO A 60 -7.88 -7.72 -19.84
CA PRO A 60 -8.79 -7.78 -20.96
C PRO A 60 -10.16 -7.24 -20.53
N ASN A 61 -10.77 -6.40 -21.37
CA ASN A 61 -12.13 -5.97 -21.10
C ASN A 61 -13.01 -7.23 -20.97
N PRO A 62 -13.83 -7.34 -19.91
CA PRO A 62 -14.72 -8.47 -19.78
C PRO A 62 -15.69 -8.48 -20.96
N ASP A 63 -15.82 -9.62 -21.62
CA ASP A 63 -16.97 -9.91 -22.48
C ASP A 63 -18.22 -10.13 -21.62
N ALA A 64 -19.40 -10.13 -22.24
CA ALA A 64 -20.66 -10.34 -21.53
C ALA A 64 -20.70 -11.68 -20.77
N ASP A 65 -19.96 -12.69 -21.26
CA ASP A 65 -19.90 -14.03 -20.71
C ASP A 65 -18.88 -14.19 -19.56
N SER A 66 -17.95 -13.24 -19.38
CA SER A 66 -16.96 -13.19 -18.28
C SER A 66 -17.37 -12.26 -17.13
N MET A 67 -18.58 -11.72 -17.19
CA MET A 67 -19.18 -10.97 -16.08
C MET A 67 -19.38 -11.89 -14.86
N PRO A 68 -19.30 -11.36 -13.63
CA PRO A 68 -19.58 -12.14 -12.42
C PRO A 68 -20.95 -12.82 -12.49
N VAL A 69 -20.99 -14.14 -12.30
CA VAL A 69 -22.24 -14.90 -12.17
C VAL A 69 -22.81 -14.70 -10.77
N ALA A 70 -24.07 -14.28 -10.68
CA ALA A 70 -24.77 -14.20 -9.41
C ALA A 70 -24.92 -15.60 -8.81
N VAL A 71 -24.19 -15.89 -7.73
CA VAL A 71 -24.35 -17.12 -6.95
C VAL A 71 -25.54 -16.91 -6.00
N LYS A 72 -26.56 -17.77 -6.10
CA LYS A 72 -27.69 -17.74 -5.16
C LYS A 72 -27.19 -18.06 -3.76
N ASP A 73 -27.67 -17.32 -2.77
CA ASP A 73 -27.45 -17.67 -1.36
C ASP A 73 -28.13 -19.03 -1.09
N ASN A 74 -27.36 -19.99 -0.57
CA ASN A 74 -27.84 -21.34 -0.23
C ASN A 74 -28.60 -21.37 1.11
N LYS A 75 -28.79 -20.23 1.77
CA LYS A 75 -29.59 -20.16 2.99
C LYS A 75 -31.07 -20.44 2.66
N SER A 76 -31.51 -21.65 3.01
CA SER A 76 -32.94 -21.91 3.24
C SER A 76 -33.44 -20.95 4.31
N LYS A 77 -34.60 -20.35 4.08
CA LYS A 77 -35.39 -19.74 5.15
C LYS A 77 -35.73 -20.78 6.21
#